data_AF-A0A671TQR6-F1
#
_entry.id   AF-A0A671TQR6-F1
#
_cell.length_a   1.000
_cell.length_b   1.000
_cell.length_c   1.000
_cell.angle_alpha   90.00
_cell.angle_beta   90.00
_cell.angle_gamma   90.00
#
_symmetry.space_group_name_H-M   'P 1'
#
loop_
_entity.id
_entity.type
_entity.pdbx_description
1 polymer ?
#
loop_
_entity_poly.entity_id
_entity_poly.type
_entity_poly.pdbx_seq_one_letter_code
_entity_poly.pdbx_strand_id
1 'polypeptide(L)'
;MDFRRCAFDRLNRTAVVFPLILPAEVWRRYKTDPLYHCTFVETMRVVVGLLLLLHGLCGSGAQGEAGGLGEVAEINQNTDPKHAAEESTKQTTKQTTSDIWTELRALRDMVVELNVHMELLQRENSDLQTRLSSSESRIDQLERENAVQATELVSLESRLTSSESKTSDLEKENADLQTRLSSSESELLTSKSRIDQLERENAEKPKVAFYAALTNAGTLGPYNIDITLKYSKVFTNIGNAYRPSTGFFTAPVKGVYNFQFTVYGSGSGPVGVSVYKNNKQIMYNFERYDMIRFSNSLVLELTAGDEIHLDLPSGHTIYDSSSNHCTFSGSLLFTL
;
A
#
# COMPACT_ATOMS: atom_id res chain seq x y z
N MET A 1 21.03 -16.75 -2.75
CA MET A 1 19.76 -16.04 -2.48
C MET A 1 20.15 -14.74 -1.78
N ASP A 2 19.99 -13.53 -2.30
CA ASP A 2 19.25 -13.12 -3.47
C ASP A 2 19.85 -11.85 -4.09
N PHE A 3 20.55 -12.04 -5.21
CA PHE A 3 20.69 -11.05 -6.28
C PHE A 3 19.37 -10.81 -7.05
N ARG A 4 18.27 -11.47 -6.61
CA ARG A 4 16.97 -11.51 -7.32
C ARG A 4 16.03 -10.34 -7.01
N ARG A 5 16.26 -9.57 -5.94
CA ARG A 5 15.40 -8.40 -5.64
C ARG A 5 15.72 -7.14 -6.46
N CYS A 6 16.97 -6.98 -6.91
CA CYS A 6 17.36 -5.75 -7.62
C CYS A 6 16.96 -5.75 -9.12
N ALA A 7 16.73 -6.93 -9.72
CA ALA A 7 16.29 -7.04 -11.11
C ALA A 7 14.78 -6.83 -11.30
N PHE A 8 13.98 -6.98 -10.24
CA PHE A 8 12.52 -6.90 -10.31
C PHE A 8 12.01 -5.47 -10.50
N ASP A 9 12.69 -4.47 -9.93
CA ASP A 9 12.27 -3.05 -10.03
C ASP A 9 12.69 -2.36 -11.33
N ARG A 10 13.74 -2.83 -12.02
CA ARG A 10 14.18 -2.22 -13.29
C ARG A 10 13.36 -2.65 -14.51
N LEU A 11 12.68 -3.79 -14.45
CA LEU A 11 11.87 -4.31 -15.55
C LEU A 11 10.44 -3.77 -15.57
N ASN A 12 9.93 -3.24 -14.44
CA ASN A 12 8.56 -2.72 -14.38
C ASN A 12 8.42 -1.33 -15.03
N ARG A 13 9.53 -0.60 -15.24
CA ARG A 13 9.53 0.70 -15.95
C ARG A 13 9.48 0.59 -17.48
N THR A 14 9.64 -0.61 -18.06
CA THR A 14 9.63 -0.82 -19.53
C THR A 14 8.34 -1.45 -20.05
N ALA A 15 7.39 -1.82 -19.17
CA ALA A 15 6.18 -2.57 -19.53
C ALA A 15 5.02 -1.71 -20.09
N VAL A 16 5.20 -0.39 -20.28
CA VAL A 16 4.10 0.52 -20.65
C VAL A 16 3.85 0.62 -22.16
N VAL A 17 4.65 -0.03 -23.02
CA VAL A 17 4.53 0.15 -24.49
C VAL A 17 4.42 -1.17 -25.25
N PHE A 18 3.52 -2.08 -24.89
CA PHE A 18 3.21 -3.22 -25.78
C PHE A 18 1.79 -3.75 -25.57
N PRO A 19 0.81 -3.26 -26.32
CA PRO A 19 -0.21 -4.17 -26.80
C PRO A 19 -0.62 -3.82 -28.22
N LEU A 20 0.02 -4.40 -29.25
CA LEU A 20 -0.54 -4.33 -30.61
C LEU A 20 -0.14 -5.45 -31.59
N ILE A 21 0.67 -6.48 -31.24
CA ILE A 21 1.17 -7.43 -32.27
C ILE A 21 1.15 -8.93 -31.86
N LEU A 22 0.46 -9.38 -30.81
CA LEU A 22 0.44 -10.82 -30.48
C LEU A 22 -0.97 -11.43 -30.39
N PRO A 23 -1.22 -12.60 -31.02
CA PRO A 23 -2.49 -13.33 -30.90
C PRO A 23 -2.80 -13.77 -29.47
N ALA A 24 -4.08 -13.74 -29.08
CA ALA A 24 -4.56 -14.00 -27.71
C ALA A 24 -4.16 -15.37 -27.12
N GLU A 25 -3.87 -16.36 -27.96
CA GLU A 25 -3.46 -17.71 -27.54
C GLU A 25 -2.04 -17.76 -26.96
N VAL A 26 -1.16 -16.83 -27.38
CA VAL A 26 0.23 -16.72 -26.88
C VAL A 26 0.25 -16.21 -25.44
N TRP A 27 -0.62 -15.24 -25.14
CA TRP A 27 -0.77 -14.68 -23.78
C TRP A 27 -1.33 -15.71 -22.78
N ARG A 28 -2.19 -16.61 -23.26
CA ARG A 28 -2.80 -17.65 -22.42
C ARG A 28 -1.76 -18.68 -21.96
N ARG A 29 -0.83 -19.08 -22.84
CA ARG A 29 0.26 -20.01 -22.49
C ARG A 29 1.35 -19.37 -21.63
N TYR A 30 1.63 -18.08 -21.81
CA TYR A 30 2.58 -17.34 -20.98
C TYR A 30 2.21 -17.35 -19.49
N LYS A 31 0.91 -17.33 -19.18
CA LYS A 31 0.41 -17.21 -17.80
C LYS A 31 0.35 -18.53 -17.02
N THR A 32 0.47 -19.68 -17.69
CA THR A 32 0.18 -21.00 -17.10
C THR A 32 1.36 -21.96 -17.03
N ASP A 33 2.47 -21.69 -17.71
CA ASP A 33 3.59 -22.64 -17.80
C ASP A 33 4.96 -21.97 -17.51
N PRO A 34 5.63 -22.29 -16.38
CA PRO A 34 6.91 -21.69 -15.98
C PRO A 34 8.06 -21.97 -16.95
N LEU A 35 8.02 -23.07 -17.70
CA LEU A 35 9.07 -23.43 -18.67
C LEU A 35 8.95 -22.64 -19.98
N TYR A 36 7.74 -22.20 -20.35
CA TYR A 36 7.51 -21.29 -21.47
C TYR A 36 8.00 -19.86 -21.18
N HIS A 37 8.09 -19.48 -19.90
CA HIS A 37 8.52 -18.15 -19.48
C HIS A 37 10.00 -17.87 -19.77
N CYS A 38 10.86 -18.89 -19.65
CA CYS A 38 12.30 -18.76 -19.91
C CYS A 38 12.60 -18.72 -21.42
N THR A 39 11.95 -19.59 -22.19
CA THR A 39 12.17 -19.71 -23.64
C THR A 39 11.60 -18.52 -24.41
N PHE A 40 10.46 -17.97 -23.98
CA PHE A 40 9.82 -16.80 -24.60
C PHE A 40 10.62 -15.50 -24.41
N VAL A 41 11.27 -15.32 -23.25
CA VAL A 41 12.09 -14.14 -22.95
C VAL A 41 13.41 -14.16 -23.74
N GLU A 42 14.00 -15.35 -23.97
CA GLU A 42 15.20 -15.47 -24.81
C GLU A 42 14.88 -15.29 -26.30
N THR A 43 13.78 -15.82 -26.82
CA THR A 43 13.37 -15.60 -28.22
C THR A 43 12.99 -14.15 -28.51
N MET A 44 12.32 -13.46 -27.58
CA MET A 44 11.98 -12.04 -27.73
C MET A 44 13.21 -11.12 -27.76
N ARG A 45 14.26 -11.44 -26.98
CA ARG A 45 15.53 -10.68 -27.02
C ARG A 45 16.25 -10.80 -28.36
N VAL A 46 16.19 -11.97 -28.98
CA VAL A 46 16.78 -12.21 -30.31
C VAL A 46 15.98 -11.49 -31.40
N VAL A 47 14.65 -11.50 -31.32
CA VAL A 47 13.78 -10.82 -32.30
C VAL A 47 13.88 -9.29 -32.21
N VAL A 48 13.93 -8.72 -31.00
CA VAL A 48 14.13 -7.27 -30.80
C VAL A 48 15.55 -6.86 -31.22
N GLY A 49 16.56 -7.70 -30.99
CA GLY A 49 17.91 -7.48 -31.50
C GLY A 49 17.99 -7.49 -33.03
N LEU A 50 17.29 -8.42 -33.70
CA LEU A 50 17.20 -8.51 -35.17
C LEU A 50 16.40 -7.35 -35.79
N LEU A 51 15.34 -6.87 -35.14
CA LEU A 51 14.57 -5.70 -35.58
C LEU A 51 15.35 -4.39 -35.44
N LEU A 52 16.16 -4.25 -34.38
CA LEU A 52 17.07 -3.10 -34.22
C LEU A 52 18.25 -3.15 -35.21
N LEU A 53 18.70 -4.34 -35.61
CA LEU A 53 19.71 -4.52 -36.66
C LEU A 53 19.15 -4.27 -38.07
N LEU A 54 17.86 -4.55 -38.33
CA LEU A 54 17.19 -4.27 -39.60
C LEU A 54 16.83 -2.78 -39.81
N HIS A 55 16.75 -1.99 -38.75
CA HIS A 55 16.61 -0.52 -38.84
C HIS A 55 17.94 0.24 -38.74
N GLY A 56 19.07 -0.47 -38.53
CA GLY A 56 20.42 0.10 -38.57
C GLY A 56 21.12 0.02 -39.94
N LEU A 57 20.48 -0.52 -40.98
CA LEU A 57 21.10 -0.80 -42.29
C LEU A 57 20.48 -0.05 -43.48
N CYS A 58 19.68 0.98 -43.25
CA CYS A 58 19.24 1.90 -44.32
C CYS A 58 19.74 3.31 -44.02
N GLY A 59 21.04 3.52 -44.23
CA GLY A 59 21.68 4.81 -43.95
C GLY A 59 23.12 4.86 -44.43
N SER A 60 23.34 4.67 -45.74
CA SER A 60 24.52 5.21 -46.41
C SER A 60 24.33 5.24 -47.92
N GLY A 61 24.58 6.39 -48.53
CA GLY A 61 24.76 6.52 -49.97
C GLY A 61 24.48 7.91 -50.55
N ALA A 62 25.48 8.81 -50.43
CA ALA A 62 25.83 9.96 -51.29
C ALA A 62 26.32 11.12 -50.40
N GLN A 63 27.62 11.23 -50.05
CA GLN A 63 28.77 11.65 -50.86
C GLN A 63 28.57 13.02 -51.54
N GLY A 64 29.29 14.02 -51.02
CA GLY A 64 29.40 15.37 -51.56
C GLY A 64 30.12 16.29 -50.58
N GLU A 65 31.46 16.20 -50.56
CA GLU A 65 32.35 17.09 -49.79
C GLU A 65 32.52 18.47 -50.44
N ALA A 66 32.67 19.46 -49.55
CA ALA A 66 33.54 20.63 -49.62
C ALA A 66 33.17 21.89 -50.45
N GLY A 67 33.46 23.03 -49.80
CA GLY A 67 33.59 24.39 -50.37
C GLY A 67 32.70 25.39 -49.64
N GLY A 68 33.15 26.31 -48.78
CA GLY A 68 34.42 27.01 -48.74
C GLY A 68 34.28 28.37 -49.43
N LEU A 69 34.19 29.44 -48.64
CA LEU A 69 34.22 30.84 -49.06
C LEU A 69 35.40 31.13 -50.02
N GLY A 70 35.17 31.96 -51.04
CA GLY A 70 36.23 32.41 -51.94
C GLY A 70 35.75 33.48 -52.92
N GLU A 71 36.33 34.65 -52.75
CA GLU A 71 36.27 35.87 -53.55
C GLU A 71 37.02 35.73 -54.90
N VAL A 72 36.82 36.73 -55.78
CA VAL A 72 37.74 37.22 -56.86
C VAL A 72 37.49 36.79 -58.33
N ALA A 73 37.44 37.84 -59.17
CA ALA A 73 38.02 38.06 -60.51
C ALA A 73 37.20 37.91 -61.81
N GLU A 74 37.23 39.04 -62.52
CA GLU A 74 37.19 39.27 -63.97
C GLU A 74 38.08 38.33 -64.81
N ILE A 75 37.71 38.20 -66.10
CA ILE A 75 38.52 38.15 -67.35
C ILE A 75 37.45 38.02 -68.46
N ASN A 76 37.08 39.04 -69.24
CA ASN A 76 37.77 39.70 -70.35
C ASN A 76 38.35 38.76 -71.42
N GLN A 77 37.67 38.60 -72.56
CA GLN A 77 38.34 38.42 -73.84
C GLN A 77 37.64 39.24 -74.94
N ASN A 78 38.37 40.27 -75.37
CA ASN A 78 38.26 40.99 -76.63
C ASN A 78 38.24 40.05 -77.85
N THR A 79 37.63 40.50 -78.95
CA THR A 79 38.33 40.45 -80.24
C THR A 79 37.99 41.66 -81.10
N ASP A 80 39.05 42.22 -81.66
CA ASP A 80 39.21 43.51 -82.30
C ASP A 80 38.50 43.70 -83.67
N PRO A 81 38.42 44.95 -84.14
CA PRO A 81 37.93 45.36 -85.47
C PRO A 81 39.06 45.39 -86.52
N LYS A 82 38.72 45.48 -87.83
CA LYS A 82 39.51 46.25 -88.82
C LYS A 82 38.87 46.38 -90.22
N HIS A 83 38.88 47.64 -90.65
CA HIS A 83 38.84 48.30 -91.97
C HIS A 83 39.18 47.54 -93.27
N ALA A 84 38.53 47.94 -94.38
CA ALA A 84 39.08 48.79 -95.48
C ALA A 84 38.04 48.88 -96.64
N ALA A 85 37.61 50.08 -97.06
CA ALA A 85 37.95 50.79 -98.32
C ALA A 85 37.40 50.09 -99.60
N GLU A 86 36.77 50.71 -100.59
CA GLU A 86 36.79 52.08 -101.10
C GLU A 86 35.60 52.29 -102.08
N GLU A 87 35.04 53.51 -102.08
CA GLU A 87 34.65 54.34 -103.23
C GLU A 87 33.93 53.77 -104.48
N SER A 88 32.71 54.26 -104.77
CA SER A 88 32.45 54.92 -106.07
C SER A 88 31.15 55.74 -106.06
N THR A 89 31.13 56.73 -106.92
CA THR A 89 30.39 57.99 -106.85
C THR A 89 29.20 58.02 -107.82
N LYS A 90 28.23 58.88 -107.50
CA LYS A 90 27.25 59.55 -108.39
C LYS A 90 26.10 58.71 -108.98
N GLN A 91 24.91 58.84 -108.38
CA GLN A 91 23.77 59.36 -109.14
C GLN A 91 22.74 60.04 -108.22
N THR A 92 22.49 61.31 -108.53
CA THR A 92 21.91 62.33 -107.66
C THR A 92 20.38 62.40 -107.83
N THR A 93 19.68 62.68 -106.73
CA THR A 93 18.38 63.40 -106.67
C THR A 93 17.13 62.70 -107.21
N LYS A 94 16.65 61.66 -106.49
CA LYS A 94 15.20 61.36 -106.30
C LYS A 94 14.88 60.32 -105.21
N GLN A 95 15.89 59.68 -104.60
CA GLN A 95 15.74 58.61 -103.58
C GLN A 95 16.10 59.03 -102.14
N THR A 96 16.71 60.19 -101.93
CA THR A 96 17.31 60.59 -100.63
C THR A 96 16.28 61.05 -99.58
N THR A 97 15.03 61.26 -99.98
CA THR A 97 13.95 61.56 -99.05
C THR A 97 13.40 60.28 -98.42
N SER A 98 13.43 59.13 -99.12
CA SER A 98 12.83 57.88 -98.66
C SER A 98 13.62 57.23 -97.51
N ASP A 99 14.93 57.11 -97.63
CA ASP A 99 15.76 56.36 -96.66
C ASP A 99 15.84 57.01 -95.28
N ILE A 100 15.84 58.35 -95.20
CA ILE A 100 15.81 59.08 -93.91
C ILE A 100 14.48 58.82 -93.19
N TRP A 101 13.36 58.79 -93.93
CA TRP A 101 12.05 58.51 -93.36
C TRP A 101 11.88 57.04 -92.96
N THR A 102 12.56 56.10 -93.62
CA THR A 102 12.55 54.68 -93.24
C THR A 102 13.33 54.45 -91.94
N GLU A 103 14.53 55.02 -91.82
CA GLU A 103 15.35 54.96 -90.59
C GLU A 103 14.69 55.68 -89.41
N LEU A 104 14.08 56.85 -89.64
CA LEU A 104 13.35 57.57 -88.60
C LEU A 104 12.09 56.80 -88.12
N ARG A 105 11.47 56.02 -89.02
CA ARG A 105 10.36 55.13 -88.67
C ARG A 105 10.84 53.92 -87.87
N ALA A 106 11.96 53.32 -88.26
CA ALA A 106 12.59 52.24 -87.49
C ALA A 106 13.01 52.72 -86.08
N LEU A 107 13.61 53.91 -85.96
CA LEU A 107 13.90 54.55 -84.67
C LEU A 107 12.64 54.80 -83.85
N ARG A 108 11.56 55.29 -84.47
CA ARG A 108 10.27 55.48 -83.79
C ARG A 108 9.71 54.15 -83.28
N ASP A 109 9.74 53.11 -84.09
CA ASP A 109 9.21 51.79 -83.72
C ASP A 109 10.05 51.16 -82.60
N MET A 110 11.37 51.33 -82.63
CA MET A 110 12.26 50.95 -81.52
C MET A 110 11.95 51.73 -80.24
N VAL A 111 11.68 53.04 -80.34
CA VAL A 111 11.30 53.86 -79.18
C VAL A 111 9.95 53.40 -78.63
N VAL A 112 8.99 53.04 -79.48
CA VAL A 112 7.69 52.47 -79.06
C VAL A 112 7.90 51.13 -78.36
N GLU A 113 8.73 50.25 -78.90
CA GLU A 113 9.06 48.94 -78.31
C GLU A 113 9.77 49.09 -76.96
N LEU A 114 10.72 50.03 -76.86
CA LEU A 114 11.39 50.38 -75.61
C LEU A 114 10.38 50.90 -74.57
N ASN A 115 9.41 51.71 -74.99
CA ASN A 115 8.38 52.26 -74.11
C ASN A 115 7.44 51.16 -73.58
N VAL A 116 7.02 50.23 -74.46
CA VAL A 116 6.23 49.06 -74.07
C VAL A 116 7.01 48.18 -73.09
N HIS A 117 8.31 47.96 -73.33
CA HIS A 117 9.13 47.17 -72.42
C HIS A 117 9.30 47.86 -71.06
N MET A 118 9.45 49.19 -71.04
CA MET A 118 9.52 49.98 -69.80
C MET A 118 8.22 49.92 -68.99
N GLU A 119 7.06 49.99 -69.64
CA GLU A 119 5.76 49.80 -68.98
C GLU A 119 5.61 48.39 -68.40
N LEU A 120 6.09 47.37 -69.13
CA LEU A 120 6.06 45.98 -68.68
C LEU A 120 6.97 45.77 -67.46
N LEU A 121 8.18 46.33 -67.48
CA LEU A 121 9.09 46.36 -66.33
C LEU A 121 8.53 47.13 -65.13
N GLN A 122 7.79 48.22 -65.36
CA GLN A 122 7.09 48.93 -64.29
C GLN A 122 5.96 48.08 -63.70
N ARG A 123 5.22 47.35 -64.54
CA ARG A 123 4.18 46.43 -64.10
C ARG A 123 4.76 45.27 -63.30
N GLU A 124 5.84 44.66 -63.75
CA GLU A 124 6.55 43.60 -63.02
C GLU A 124 7.10 44.11 -61.69
N ASN A 125 7.70 45.31 -61.64
CA ASN A 125 8.13 45.90 -60.37
C ASN A 125 6.97 46.15 -59.40
N SER A 126 5.81 46.59 -59.91
CA SER A 126 4.63 46.76 -59.08
C SER A 126 4.11 45.43 -58.53
N ASP A 127 4.10 44.38 -59.34
CA ASP A 127 3.71 43.02 -58.91
C ASP A 127 4.69 42.49 -57.86
N LEU A 128 6.00 42.61 -58.12
CA LEU A 128 7.05 42.24 -57.18
C LEU A 128 6.91 42.98 -55.84
N GLN A 129 6.62 44.29 -55.86
CA GLN A 129 6.37 45.04 -54.63
C GLN A 129 5.17 44.51 -53.87
N THR A 130 4.05 44.22 -54.53
CA THR A 130 2.87 43.67 -53.83
C THR A 130 3.14 42.29 -53.22
N ARG A 131 3.86 41.43 -53.94
CA ARG A 131 4.28 40.11 -53.43
C ARG A 131 5.27 40.23 -52.29
N LEU A 132 6.19 41.19 -52.35
CA LEU A 132 7.14 41.48 -51.30
C LEU A 132 6.41 41.94 -50.03
N SER A 133 5.50 42.91 -50.13
CA SER A 133 4.69 43.36 -48.99
C SER A 133 3.81 42.26 -48.41
N SER A 134 3.25 41.38 -49.25
CA SER A 134 2.52 40.21 -48.77
C SER A 134 3.43 39.21 -48.04
N SER A 135 4.65 38.98 -48.54
CA SER A 135 5.65 38.12 -47.90
C SER A 135 6.15 38.71 -46.58
N GLU A 136 6.40 40.02 -46.52
CA GLU A 136 6.78 40.74 -45.31
C GLU A 136 5.69 40.59 -44.24
N SER A 137 4.41 40.79 -44.60
CA SER A 137 3.30 40.58 -43.66
C SER A 137 3.20 39.14 -43.16
N ARG A 138 3.56 38.13 -43.98
CA ARG A 138 3.61 36.72 -43.55
C ARG A 138 4.77 36.45 -42.60
N ILE A 139 5.91 37.10 -42.79
CA ILE A 139 7.06 37.01 -41.88
C ILE A 139 6.69 37.59 -40.52
N ASP A 140 6.09 38.79 -40.47
CA ASP A 140 5.64 39.41 -39.22
C ASP A 140 4.63 38.54 -38.45
N GLN A 141 3.73 37.87 -39.17
CA GLN A 141 2.77 36.92 -38.60
C GLN A 141 3.49 35.73 -37.96
N LEU A 142 4.42 35.11 -38.68
CA LEU A 142 5.21 33.97 -38.20
C LEU A 142 6.09 34.34 -37.00
N GLU A 143 6.68 35.53 -37.00
CA GLU A 143 7.46 36.03 -35.86
C GLU A 143 6.60 36.20 -34.61
N ARG A 144 5.37 36.71 -34.75
CA ARG A 144 4.41 36.79 -33.64
C ARG A 144 3.98 35.42 -33.14
N GLU A 145 3.70 34.48 -34.03
CA GLU A 145 3.34 33.10 -33.67
C GLU A 145 4.49 32.39 -32.94
N ASN A 146 5.73 32.55 -33.41
CA ASN A 146 6.93 32.02 -32.76
C ASN A 146 7.13 32.62 -31.35
N ALA A 147 6.88 33.92 -31.19
CA ALA A 147 6.97 34.58 -29.89
C ALA A 147 5.93 34.03 -28.90
N VAL A 148 4.68 33.80 -29.35
CA VAL A 148 3.63 33.19 -28.52
C VAL A 148 4.01 31.76 -28.15
N GLN A 149 4.47 30.94 -29.11
CA GLN A 149 4.90 29.56 -28.85
C GLN A 149 6.06 29.50 -27.85
N ALA A 150 7.03 30.42 -27.92
CA ALA A 150 8.12 30.50 -26.95
C ALA A 150 7.60 30.75 -25.53
N THR A 151 6.59 31.62 -25.35
CA THR A 151 5.99 31.86 -24.02
C THR A 151 5.21 30.66 -23.49
N GLU A 152 4.52 29.93 -24.37
CA GLU A 152 3.77 28.72 -23.99
C GLU A 152 4.71 27.58 -23.58
N LEU A 153 5.83 27.41 -24.28
CA LEU A 153 6.89 26.45 -23.91
C LEU A 153 7.44 26.74 -22.51
N VAL A 154 7.75 27.99 -22.19
CA VAL A 154 8.23 28.39 -20.85
C VAL A 154 7.17 28.10 -19.78
N SER A 155 5.89 28.32 -20.07
CA SER A 155 4.81 27.98 -19.15
C SER A 155 4.68 26.48 -18.92
N LEU A 156 4.80 25.67 -19.97
CA LEU A 156 4.76 24.21 -19.89
C LEU A 156 5.96 23.66 -19.12
N GLU A 157 7.17 24.20 -19.32
CA GLU A 157 8.36 23.84 -18.55
C GLU A 157 8.17 24.12 -17.05
N SER A 158 7.60 25.27 -16.70
CA SER A 158 7.28 25.60 -15.30
C SER A 158 6.28 24.63 -14.68
N ARG A 159 5.25 24.22 -15.43
CA ARG A 159 4.27 23.22 -14.95
C ARG A 159 4.89 21.83 -14.84
N LEU A 160 5.79 21.46 -15.76
CA LEU A 160 6.48 20.18 -15.76
C LEU A 160 7.37 20.07 -14.52
N THR A 161 8.22 21.07 -14.27
CA THR A 161 9.10 21.11 -13.08
C THR A 161 8.32 21.09 -11.77
N SER A 162 7.19 21.80 -11.69
CA SER A 162 6.30 21.74 -10.53
C SER A 162 5.69 20.33 -10.32
N SER A 163 5.25 19.69 -11.41
CA SER A 163 4.72 18.33 -11.35
C SER A 163 5.80 17.31 -10.97
N GLU A 164 7.01 17.43 -11.51
CA GLU A 164 8.16 16.58 -11.20
C GLU A 164 8.53 16.67 -9.71
N SER A 165 8.54 17.88 -9.15
CA SER A 165 8.75 18.09 -7.70
C SER A 165 7.68 17.37 -6.89
N LYS A 166 6.40 17.51 -7.26
CA LYS A 166 5.30 16.86 -6.57
C LYS A 166 5.38 15.33 -6.65
N THR A 167 5.79 14.78 -7.79
CA THR A 167 6.01 13.33 -7.91
C THR A 167 7.14 12.84 -7.02
N SER A 168 8.24 13.60 -6.91
CA SER A 168 9.36 13.28 -6.02
C SER A 168 8.93 13.27 -4.55
N ASP A 169 8.09 14.22 -4.13
CA ASP A 169 7.60 14.28 -2.75
C ASP A 169 6.62 13.14 -2.42
N LEU A 170 5.73 12.80 -3.35
CA LEU A 170 4.84 11.64 -3.21
C LEU A 170 5.61 10.31 -3.17
N GLU A 171 6.70 10.18 -3.93
CA GLU A 171 7.58 9.00 -3.87
C GLU A 171 8.22 8.86 -2.48
N LYS A 172 8.66 9.96 -1.86
CA LYS A 172 9.19 9.95 -0.49
C LYS A 172 8.13 9.59 0.55
N GLU A 173 6.93 10.16 0.44
CA GLU A 173 5.82 9.85 1.37
C GLU A 173 5.42 8.37 1.27
N ASN A 174 5.35 7.81 0.07
CA ASN A 174 5.08 6.38 -0.11
C ASN A 174 6.15 5.49 0.51
N ALA A 175 7.42 5.87 0.41
CA ALA A 175 8.50 5.14 1.07
C ALA A 175 8.38 5.20 2.61
N ASP A 176 8.10 6.38 3.17
CA ASP A 176 7.86 6.53 4.62
C ASP A 176 6.67 5.67 5.08
N LEU A 177 5.55 5.73 4.37
CA LEU A 177 4.36 4.94 4.68
C LEU A 177 4.64 3.43 4.64
N GLN A 178 5.42 2.94 3.67
CA GLN A 178 5.80 1.53 3.62
C GLN A 178 6.65 1.11 4.83
N THR A 179 7.56 1.96 5.29
CA THR A 179 8.37 1.66 6.49
C THR A 179 7.51 1.62 7.75
N ARG A 180 6.60 2.58 7.91
CA ARG A 180 5.66 2.64 9.04
C ARG A 180 4.70 1.47 9.06
N LEU A 181 4.19 1.07 7.88
CA LEU A 181 3.31 -0.09 7.75
C LEU A 181 4.06 -1.37 8.15
N SER A 182 5.28 -1.57 7.65
CA SER A 182 6.11 -2.72 8.00
C SER A 182 6.41 -2.77 9.51
N SER A 183 6.70 -1.62 10.12
CA SER A 183 6.91 -1.51 11.58
C SER A 183 5.65 -1.88 12.35
N SER A 184 4.50 -1.34 11.95
CA SER A 184 3.22 -1.60 12.59
C SER A 184 2.78 -3.07 12.45
N GLU A 185 3.01 -3.70 11.30
CA GLU A 185 2.77 -5.13 11.09
C GLU A 185 3.60 -6.01 12.04
N SER A 186 4.88 -5.65 12.26
CA SER A 186 5.75 -6.36 13.20
C SER A 186 5.29 -6.22 14.66
N GLU A 187 4.86 -5.03 15.05
CA GLU A 187 4.28 -4.79 16.38
C GLU A 187 2.97 -5.56 16.57
N LEU A 188 2.12 -5.59 15.54
CA LEU A 188 0.86 -6.33 15.56
C LEU A 188 1.10 -7.83 15.73
N LEU A 189 2.08 -8.39 15.02
CA LEU A 189 2.46 -9.79 15.14
C LEU A 189 2.96 -10.11 16.57
N THR A 190 3.78 -9.22 17.14
CA THR A 190 4.28 -9.35 18.51
C THR A 190 3.13 -9.29 19.52
N SER A 191 2.21 -8.33 19.36
CA SER A 191 1.04 -8.19 20.21
C SER A 191 0.13 -9.43 20.14
N LYS A 192 -0.12 -9.94 18.94
CA LYS A 192 -0.89 -11.16 18.72
C LYS A 192 -0.26 -12.36 19.43
N SER A 193 1.05 -12.55 19.31
CA SER A 193 1.75 -13.62 20.03
C SER A 193 1.63 -13.50 21.55
N ARG A 194 1.64 -12.27 22.09
CA ARG A 194 1.46 -12.04 23.54
C ARG A 194 0.03 -12.34 23.98
N ILE A 195 -0.97 -12.01 23.17
CA ILE A 195 -2.38 -12.35 23.45
C ILE A 195 -2.54 -13.88 23.46
N ASP A 196 -2.06 -14.58 22.44
CA ASP A 196 -2.15 -16.04 22.35
C ASP A 196 -1.46 -16.71 23.56
N GLN A 197 -0.34 -16.15 24.04
CA GLN A 197 0.33 -16.61 25.24
C GLN A 197 -0.51 -16.40 26.51
N LEU A 198 -1.05 -15.20 26.72
CA LEU A 198 -1.87 -14.88 27.88
C LEU A 198 -3.17 -15.71 27.91
N GLU A 199 -3.77 -15.98 26.76
CA GLU A 199 -4.94 -16.84 26.64
C GLU A 199 -4.63 -18.27 27.08
N ARG A 200 -3.47 -18.83 26.64
CA ARG A 200 -3.00 -20.14 27.10
C ARG A 200 -2.75 -20.16 28.60
N GLU A 201 -1.98 -19.20 29.12
CA GLU A 201 -1.69 -19.10 30.56
C GLU A 201 -2.97 -18.98 31.40
N ASN A 202 -3.97 -18.25 30.91
CA ASN A 202 -5.26 -18.11 31.60
C ASN A 202 -6.15 -19.36 31.50
N ALA A 203 -6.03 -20.13 30.42
CA ALA A 203 -6.72 -21.42 30.26
C ALA A 203 -6.11 -22.51 31.16
N GLU A 204 -4.79 -22.48 31.34
CA GLU A 204 -4.05 -23.44 32.17
C GLU A 204 -4.15 -23.15 33.68
N LYS A 205 -4.53 -21.93 34.07
CA LYS A 205 -4.73 -21.57 35.48
C LYS A 205 -5.84 -22.41 36.13
N PRO A 206 -5.54 -23.16 37.20
CA PRO A 206 -6.55 -23.91 37.93
C PRO A 206 -7.65 -23.00 38.46
N LYS A 207 -8.91 -23.39 38.25
CA LYS A 207 -10.09 -22.71 38.78
C LYS A 207 -10.77 -23.65 39.76
N VAL A 208 -10.91 -23.21 41.00
CA VAL A 208 -11.54 -24.01 42.07
C VAL A 208 -12.51 -23.13 42.82
N ALA A 209 -13.78 -23.54 42.83
CA ALA A 209 -14.82 -22.90 43.63
C ALA A 209 -15.96 -23.88 43.87
N PHE A 210 -16.44 -23.95 45.10
CA PHE A 210 -17.63 -24.73 45.43
C PHE A 210 -18.55 -23.97 46.39
N TYR A 211 -19.84 -24.30 46.31
CA TYR A 211 -20.88 -23.82 47.20
C TYR A 211 -21.93 -24.92 47.37
N ALA A 212 -22.18 -25.31 48.61
CA ALA A 212 -23.12 -26.36 48.96
C ALA A 212 -23.92 -26.01 50.22
N ALA A 213 -25.14 -26.54 50.29
CA ALA A 213 -25.98 -26.53 51.49
C ALA A 213 -26.05 -27.93 52.11
N LEU A 214 -26.38 -28.00 53.40
CA LEU A 214 -26.18 -29.20 54.20
C LEU A 214 -27.08 -30.36 53.76
N THR A 215 -28.36 -30.31 54.10
CA THR A 215 -29.33 -31.38 53.86
C THR A 215 -30.78 -30.88 54.01
N ASN A 216 -31.77 -31.71 53.75
CA ASN A 216 -33.18 -31.42 54.06
C ASN A 216 -33.72 -32.28 55.20
N ALA A 217 -32.84 -32.89 55.99
CA ALA A 217 -33.18 -33.84 57.04
C ALA A 217 -33.75 -33.19 58.33
N GLY A 218 -33.84 -31.86 58.41
CA GLY A 218 -34.22 -31.15 59.62
C GLY A 218 -33.06 -31.09 60.62
N THR A 219 -33.33 -31.47 61.87
CA THR A 219 -32.33 -31.47 62.94
C THR A 219 -31.40 -32.67 62.82
N LEU A 220 -30.08 -32.41 62.80
CA LEU A 220 -29.02 -33.38 62.98
C LEU A 220 -28.48 -33.30 64.41
N GLY A 221 -28.22 -34.46 65.02
CA GLY A 221 -27.75 -34.57 66.40
C GLY A 221 -28.86 -34.35 67.45
N PRO A 222 -28.52 -34.40 68.75
CA PRO A 222 -27.18 -34.64 69.26
C PRO A 222 -26.76 -36.09 69.08
N TYR A 223 -25.54 -36.30 68.60
CA TYR A 223 -24.91 -37.61 68.51
C TYR A 223 -23.94 -37.81 69.69
N ASN A 224 -23.64 -39.07 70.02
CA ASN A 224 -22.66 -39.42 71.05
C ASN A 224 -21.20 -39.44 70.56
N ILE A 225 -20.99 -39.18 69.26
CA ILE A 225 -19.70 -39.10 68.59
C ILE A 225 -19.71 -37.88 67.66
N ASP A 226 -18.54 -37.43 67.25
CA ASP A 226 -18.40 -36.40 66.22
C ASP A 226 -18.82 -36.99 64.86
N ILE A 227 -19.59 -36.21 64.08
CA ILE A 227 -20.12 -36.64 62.79
C ILE A 227 -19.72 -35.64 61.71
N THR A 228 -19.06 -36.13 60.65
CA THR A 228 -18.75 -35.28 59.49
C THR A 228 -20.00 -34.82 58.75
N LEU A 229 -20.10 -33.51 58.57
CA LEU A 229 -21.19 -32.84 57.90
C LEU A 229 -21.03 -32.96 56.38
N LYS A 230 -21.96 -33.70 55.77
CA LYS A 230 -22.02 -33.90 54.33
C LYS A 230 -22.95 -32.86 53.73
N TYR A 231 -22.39 -31.79 53.16
CA TYR A 231 -23.17 -30.77 52.44
C TYR A 231 -23.57 -31.30 51.07
N SER A 232 -24.66 -32.08 51.04
CA SER A 232 -25.05 -32.86 49.88
C SER A 232 -25.73 -32.04 48.78
N LYS A 233 -26.25 -30.85 49.09
CA LYS A 233 -26.93 -29.98 48.12
C LYS A 233 -25.90 -29.07 47.44
N VAL A 234 -25.28 -29.54 46.36
CA VAL A 234 -24.25 -28.79 45.64
C VAL A 234 -24.84 -27.91 44.55
N PHE A 235 -24.50 -26.63 44.57
CA PHE A 235 -24.88 -25.66 43.53
C PHE A 235 -23.71 -25.37 42.57
N THR A 236 -22.49 -25.27 43.12
CA THR A 236 -21.27 -25.02 42.35
C THR A 236 -20.17 -25.96 42.81
N ASN A 237 -19.40 -26.53 41.88
CA ASN A 237 -18.23 -27.37 42.18
C ASN A 237 -17.19 -27.34 41.05
N ILE A 238 -16.74 -26.13 40.69
CA ILE A 238 -15.69 -25.94 39.68
C ILE A 238 -14.37 -26.54 40.19
N GLY A 239 -13.72 -27.32 39.34
CA GLY A 239 -12.51 -28.08 39.70
C GLY A 239 -12.81 -29.40 40.43
N ASN A 240 -14.08 -29.71 40.73
CA ASN A 240 -14.49 -30.94 41.41
C ASN A 240 -13.68 -31.24 42.68
N ALA A 241 -13.32 -30.20 43.45
CA ALA A 241 -12.51 -30.31 44.66
C ALA A 241 -13.34 -30.69 45.89
N TYR A 242 -14.65 -30.41 45.88
CA TYR A 242 -15.57 -30.82 46.94
C TYR A 242 -16.22 -32.19 46.62
N ARG A 243 -16.28 -33.08 47.61
CA ARG A 243 -16.86 -34.42 47.53
C ARG A 243 -18.11 -34.51 48.42
N PRO A 244 -19.33 -34.43 47.85
CA PRO A 244 -20.56 -34.38 48.65
C PRO A 244 -20.88 -35.68 49.38
N SER A 245 -20.40 -36.82 48.88
CA SER A 245 -20.58 -38.14 49.50
C SER A 245 -19.83 -38.30 50.82
N THR A 246 -18.73 -37.55 50.99
CA THR A 246 -17.87 -37.60 52.19
C THR A 246 -17.98 -36.32 53.03
N GLY A 247 -18.24 -35.16 52.42
CA GLY A 247 -18.21 -33.86 53.09
C GLY A 247 -16.86 -33.13 52.98
N PHE A 248 -15.89 -33.70 52.25
CA PHE A 248 -14.51 -33.23 52.20
C PHE A 248 -14.27 -32.33 50.98
N PHE A 249 -13.53 -31.25 51.21
CA PHE A 249 -12.81 -30.54 50.17
C PHE A 249 -11.37 -31.03 50.14
N THR A 250 -10.85 -31.39 48.96
CA THR A 250 -9.44 -31.76 48.76
C THR A 250 -8.80 -30.76 47.82
N ALA A 251 -7.73 -30.07 48.27
CA ALA A 251 -7.03 -29.09 47.46
C ALA A 251 -6.37 -29.76 46.24
N PRO A 252 -6.72 -29.38 45.00
CA PRO A 252 -6.13 -30.01 43.81
C PRO A 252 -4.72 -29.49 43.50
N VAL A 253 -4.40 -28.27 43.94
CA VAL A 253 -3.12 -27.59 43.68
C VAL A 253 -2.67 -26.82 44.91
N LYS A 254 -1.37 -26.51 45.00
CA LYS A 254 -0.85 -25.62 46.04
C LYS A 254 -1.37 -24.20 45.81
N GLY A 255 -1.87 -23.55 46.87
CA GLY A 255 -2.37 -22.19 46.77
C GLY A 255 -3.00 -21.68 48.05
N VAL A 256 -3.51 -20.45 47.98
CA VAL A 256 -4.26 -19.81 49.06
C VAL A 256 -5.76 -19.94 48.76
N TYR A 257 -6.50 -20.49 49.72
CA TYR A 257 -7.92 -20.78 49.61
C TYR A 257 -8.70 -19.98 50.65
N ASN A 258 -9.89 -19.52 50.28
CA ASN A 258 -10.87 -18.95 51.20
C ASN A 258 -12.01 -19.95 51.39
N PHE A 259 -12.39 -20.21 52.64
CA PHE A 259 -13.54 -21.02 53.02
C PHE A 259 -14.50 -20.20 53.85
N GLN A 260 -15.79 -20.43 53.67
CA GLN A 260 -16.85 -19.81 54.45
C GLN A 260 -17.94 -20.82 54.74
N PHE A 261 -18.47 -20.77 55.95
CA PHE A 261 -19.61 -21.58 56.33
C PHE A 261 -20.60 -20.80 57.18
N THR A 262 -21.87 -21.19 57.07
CA THR A 262 -22.95 -20.74 57.92
C THR A 262 -23.56 -21.95 58.60
N VAL A 263 -23.76 -21.86 59.90
CA VAL A 263 -24.47 -22.86 60.69
C VAL A 263 -25.71 -22.24 61.29
N TYR A 264 -26.79 -22.99 61.25
CA TYR A 264 -28.05 -22.66 61.87
C TYR A 264 -28.47 -23.81 62.78
N GLY A 265 -28.96 -23.47 63.96
CA GLY A 265 -29.58 -24.41 64.86
C GLY A 265 -30.96 -23.93 65.28
N SER A 266 -31.82 -24.90 65.53
CA SER A 266 -33.20 -24.71 66.00
C SER A 266 -33.44 -25.66 67.17
N GLY A 267 -33.96 -25.13 68.27
CA GLY A 267 -34.18 -25.84 69.53
C GLY A 267 -33.18 -25.45 70.63
N SER A 268 -33.38 -26.00 71.82
CA SER A 268 -32.69 -25.59 73.07
C SER A 268 -31.33 -26.26 73.32
N GLY A 269 -30.82 -27.05 72.37
CA GLY A 269 -29.53 -27.73 72.45
C GLY A 269 -28.34 -26.83 72.07
N PRO A 270 -27.10 -27.20 72.43
CA PRO A 270 -25.92 -26.48 71.96
C PRO A 270 -25.73 -26.71 70.45
N VAL A 271 -25.43 -25.64 69.71
CA VAL A 271 -25.24 -25.66 68.26
C VAL A 271 -23.77 -25.43 67.99
N GLY A 272 -23.11 -26.33 67.25
CA GLY A 272 -21.66 -26.24 67.11
C GLY A 272 -21.13 -26.90 65.85
N VAL A 273 -19.93 -26.46 65.47
CA VAL A 273 -19.19 -26.97 64.32
C VAL A 273 -17.69 -26.89 64.58
N SER A 274 -16.99 -27.96 64.21
CA SER A 274 -15.53 -28.02 64.20
C SER A 274 -15.03 -28.02 62.76
N VAL A 275 -13.96 -27.27 62.48
CA VAL A 275 -13.28 -27.29 61.18
C VAL A 275 -11.98 -28.04 61.32
N TYR A 276 -11.74 -28.97 60.41
CA TYR A 276 -10.54 -29.80 60.38
C TYR A 276 -9.71 -29.53 59.14
N LYS A 277 -8.38 -29.50 59.30
CA LYS A 277 -7.38 -29.60 58.23
C LYS A 277 -6.59 -30.89 58.44
N ASN A 278 -6.62 -31.82 57.49
CA ASN A 278 -5.89 -33.09 57.55
C ASN A 278 -6.07 -33.82 58.90
N ASN A 279 -7.32 -33.97 59.35
CA ASN A 279 -7.70 -34.58 60.64
C ASN A 279 -7.22 -33.86 61.90
N LYS A 280 -6.63 -32.66 61.77
CA LYS A 280 -6.34 -31.77 62.90
C LYS A 280 -7.41 -30.69 62.99
N GLN A 281 -8.06 -30.59 64.14
CA GLN A 281 -9.01 -29.52 64.41
C GLN A 281 -8.27 -28.18 64.42
N ILE A 282 -8.74 -27.24 63.61
CA ILE A 282 -8.16 -25.88 63.50
C ILE A 282 -9.12 -24.80 63.98
N MET A 283 -10.41 -25.12 64.12
CA MET A 283 -11.42 -24.20 64.61
C MET A 283 -12.55 -24.96 65.30
N TYR A 284 -13.11 -24.37 66.35
CA TYR A 284 -14.31 -24.81 67.05
C TYR A 284 -15.20 -23.59 67.27
N ASN A 285 -16.47 -23.67 66.87
CA ASN A 285 -17.46 -22.62 67.15
C ASN A 285 -18.68 -23.31 67.76
N PHE A 286 -19.21 -22.73 68.83
CA PHE A 286 -20.47 -23.18 69.40
C PHE A 286 -21.25 -22.02 70.00
N GLU A 287 -22.56 -22.20 70.06
CA GLU A 287 -23.51 -21.27 70.66
C GLU A 287 -24.61 -22.05 71.39
N ARG A 288 -25.32 -21.37 72.31
CA ARG A 288 -26.38 -22.02 73.11
C ARG A 288 -27.59 -21.11 73.30
N TYR A 289 -28.50 -21.12 72.33
CA TYR A 289 -29.77 -20.40 72.34
C TYR A 289 -30.81 -21.12 71.47
N ASP A 290 -32.11 -20.85 71.71
CA ASP A 290 -33.24 -21.54 71.05
C ASP A 290 -33.25 -21.45 69.51
N MET A 291 -32.76 -20.35 68.95
CA MET A 291 -32.59 -20.18 67.51
C MET A 291 -31.34 -19.35 67.27
N ILE A 292 -30.30 -19.98 66.72
CA ILE A 292 -29.02 -19.32 66.50
C ILE A 292 -28.52 -19.54 65.09
N ARG A 293 -27.89 -18.52 64.55
CA ARG A 293 -27.16 -18.55 63.29
C ARG A 293 -25.82 -17.88 63.48
N PHE A 294 -24.75 -18.53 63.07
CA PHE A 294 -23.44 -17.91 63.01
C PHE A 294 -22.75 -18.28 61.69
N SER A 295 -21.81 -17.44 61.27
CA SER A 295 -21.00 -17.65 60.07
C SER A 295 -19.56 -17.29 60.36
N ASN A 296 -18.64 -18.04 59.77
CA ASN A 296 -17.20 -17.77 59.90
C ASN A 296 -16.49 -18.03 58.57
N SER A 297 -15.26 -17.53 58.45
CA SER A 297 -14.43 -17.62 57.26
C SER A 297 -12.97 -17.91 57.59
N LEU A 298 -12.29 -18.66 56.74
CA LEU A 298 -10.88 -19.02 56.89
C LEU A 298 -10.14 -18.78 55.59
N VAL A 299 -8.96 -18.16 55.66
CA VAL A 299 -8.01 -18.11 54.54
C VAL A 299 -6.82 -18.99 54.91
N LEU A 300 -6.55 -20.01 54.10
CA LEU A 300 -5.54 -21.04 54.39
C LEU A 300 -4.64 -21.27 53.18
N GLU A 301 -3.34 -21.39 53.42
CA GLU A 301 -2.43 -22.02 52.47
C GLU A 301 -2.61 -23.55 52.56
N LEU A 302 -2.88 -24.18 51.42
CA LEU A 302 -3.05 -25.61 51.28
C LEU A 302 -2.07 -26.15 50.23
N THR A 303 -1.53 -27.34 50.47
CA THR A 303 -0.82 -28.11 49.45
C THR A 303 -1.77 -29.06 48.74
N ALA A 304 -1.40 -29.51 47.53
CA ALA A 304 -2.20 -30.50 46.82
C ALA A 304 -2.41 -31.76 47.68
N GLY A 305 -3.66 -32.20 47.82
CA GLY A 305 -4.06 -33.31 48.69
C GLY A 305 -4.46 -32.92 50.11
N ASP A 306 -4.23 -31.68 50.54
CA ASP A 306 -4.74 -31.21 51.84
C ASP A 306 -6.28 -31.24 51.85
N GLU A 307 -6.86 -31.69 52.95
CA GLU A 307 -8.30 -31.86 53.10
C GLU A 307 -8.88 -30.93 54.16
N ILE A 308 -10.02 -30.32 53.84
CA ILE A 308 -10.85 -29.52 54.74
C ILE A 308 -12.23 -30.15 54.86
N HIS A 309 -12.71 -30.33 56.09
CA HIS A 309 -14.08 -30.76 56.34
C HIS A 309 -14.61 -30.15 57.65
N LEU A 310 -15.94 -30.19 57.79
CA LEU A 310 -16.66 -29.68 58.95
C LEU A 310 -17.31 -30.86 59.67
N ASP A 311 -17.14 -30.92 60.98
CA ASP A 311 -17.78 -31.93 61.82
C ASP A 311 -18.78 -31.27 62.78
N LEU A 312 -19.90 -31.97 63.00
CA LEU A 312 -20.80 -31.74 64.11
C LEU A 312 -20.20 -32.40 65.36
N PRO A 313 -19.80 -31.64 66.38
CA PRO A 313 -19.23 -32.20 67.59
C PRO A 313 -20.28 -33.01 68.36
N SER A 314 -19.84 -34.04 69.08
CA SER A 314 -20.70 -34.82 69.97
C SER A 314 -21.49 -33.91 70.93
N GLY A 315 -22.75 -34.28 71.19
CA GLY A 315 -23.66 -33.49 72.02
C GLY A 315 -24.24 -32.23 71.39
N HIS A 316 -23.86 -31.86 70.16
CA HIS A 316 -24.35 -30.65 69.48
C HIS A 316 -25.42 -30.95 68.42
N THR A 317 -26.20 -29.93 68.06
CA THR A 317 -27.24 -30.00 67.03
C THR A 317 -27.03 -28.97 65.92
N ILE A 318 -27.51 -29.28 64.73
CA ILE A 318 -27.61 -28.35 63.59
C ILE A 318 -28.95 -28.60 62.89
N TYR A 319 -29.56 -27.57 62.32
CA TYR A 319 -30.80 -27.69 61.56
C TYR A 319 -30.61 -27.23 60.11
N ASP A 320 -31.09 -28.03 59.15
CA ASP A 320 -31.22 -27.59 57.76
C ASP A 320 -32.51 -28.10 57.11
N SER A 321 -33.03 -27.33 56.18
CA SER A 321 -34.29 -27.59 55.48
C SER A 321 -34.16 -27.25 54.00
N SER A 322 -35.26 -27.33 53.24
CA SER A 322 -35.33 -26.86 51.85
C SER A 322 -34.92 -25.39 51.68
N SER A 323 -34.89 -24.61 52.76
CA SER A 323 -34.45 -23.21 52.77
C SER A 323 -32.93 -23.01 52.93
N ASN A 324 -32.12 -24.07 52.95
CA ASN A 324 -30.65 -24.02 52.92
C ASN A 324 -30.05 -23.08 53.98
N HIS A 325 -30.35 -23.34 55.25
CA HIS A 325 -29.88 -22.52 56.37
C HIS A 325 -28.40 -22.74 56.68
N CYS A 326 -27.90 -23.96 56.44
CA CYS A 326 -26.51 -24.32 56.65
C CYS A 326 -25.78 -24.43 55.32
N THR A 327 -24.69 -23.69 55.16
CA THR A 327 -23.93 -23.60 53.91
C THR A 327 -22.44 -23.79 54.16
N PHE A 328 -21.75 -24.31 53.16
CA PHE A 328 -20.30 -24.43 53.13
C PHE A 328 -19.80 -24.11 51.71
N SER A 329 -18.79 -23.27 51.63
CA SER A 329 -18.24 -22.80 50.38
C SER A 329 -16.76 -22.55 50.49
N GLY A 330 -16.09 -22.56 49.34
CA GLY A 330 -14.70 -22.15 49.27
C GLY A 330 -14.21 -21.98 47.85
N SER A 331 -13.12 -21.23 47.70
CA SER A 331 -12.50 -20.92 46.41
C SER A 331 -10.99 -20.79 46.52
N LEU A 332 -10.30 -21.12 45.43
CA LEU A 332 -8.89 -20.79 45.25
C LEU A 332 -8.77 -19.31 44.92
N LEU A 333 -7.98 -18.57 45.70
CA LEU A 333 -7.69 -17.16 45.44
C LEU A 333 -6.57 -17.04 44.40
N PHE A 334 -5.47 -17.76 44.60
CA PHE A 334 -4.35 -17.85 43.68
C PHE A 334 -3.46 -19.05 44.01
N THR A 335 -2.81 -19.60 43.00
CA THR A 335 -1.80 -20.67 43.12
C THR A 335 -0.47 -20.11 43.65
N LEU A 336 0.33 -20.94 44.32
CA LEU A 336 1.65 -20.58 44.87
C LEU A 336 2.79 -21.40 44.28
#